data_AF-A0A7C9DE87-F1
#
_entry.id   AF-A0A7C9DE87-F1
#
_cell.length_a   1.000
_cell.length_b   1.000
_cell.length_c   1.000
_cell.angle_alpha   90.00
_cell.angle_beta   90.00
_cell.angle_gamma   90.00
#
_symmetry.space_group_name_H-M   'P 1'
#
loop_
_entity.id
_entity.type
_entity.pdbx_description
1 polymer ?
#
loop_
_entity_poly.entity_id
_entity_poly.type
_entity_poly.pdbx_seq_one_letter_code
_entity_poly.pdbx_strand_id
1 'polypeptide(L)'
;ECSQVMHEERLISHNWLEFLDCMQIARRDPEKLTLVGKRIQNVLKELKELDGGTSESKISELESFIGSSAPERIDILPPKHCHTKGSGKRLKGGKEKSMD
;
A
#
# COMPACT_ATOMS: atom_id res chain seq x y z
N GLU A 1 3.28 -19.89 -17.90
CA GLU A 1 2.48 -18.66 -18.09
C GLU A 1 1.17 -18.95 -18.84
N CYS A 2 1.15 -19.30 -20.13
CA CYS A 2 -0.10 -19.57 -20.87
C CYS A 2 -1.01 -20.66 -20.24
N SER A 3 -0.42 -21.76 -19.74
CA SER A 3 -1.19 -22.84 -19.11
C SER A 3 -1.75 -22.51 -17.71
N GLN A 4 -1.21 -21.50 -17.02
CA GLN A 4 -1.68 -21.08 -15.69
C GLN A 4 -2.90 -20.16 -15.80
N VAL A 5 -2.86 -19.21 -16.74
CA VAL A 5 -4.00 -18.31 -17.03
C VAL A 5 -5.25 -19.13 -17.41
N MET A 6 -5.10 -20.13 -18.27
CA MET A 6 -6.19 -21.03 -18.65
C MET A 6 -6.77 -21.85 -17.48
N HIS A 7 -5.97 -22.11 -16.45
CA HIS A 7 -6.41 -22.83 -15.26
C HIS A 7 -7.17 -21.90 -14.31
N GLU A 8 -6.69 -20.68 -14.11
CA GLU A 8 -7.35 -19.65 -13.31
C GLU A 8 -8.72 -19.27 -13.90
N GLU A 9 -8.81 -19.05 -15.21
CA GLU A 9 -10.07 -18.75 -15.90
C GLU A 9 -11.09 -19.88 -15.77
N ARG A 10 -10.63 -21.14 -15.82
CA ARG A 10 -11.49 -22.32 -15.62
C ARG A 10 -12.03 -22.37 -14.20
N LEU A 11 -11.20 -22.08 -13.19
CA LEU A 11 -11.63 -22.03 -11.80
C LEU A 11 -12.67 -20.92 -11.58
N ILE A 12 -12.43 -19.73 -12.12
CA ILE A 12 -13.37 -18.60 -12.04
C ILE A 12 -14.71 -19.01 -12.67
N SER A 13 -14.69 -19.54 -13.88
CA SER A 13 -15.89 -19.95 -14.60
C SER A 13 -16.67 -21.03 -13.84
N HIS A 14 -15.97 -22.02 -13.28
CA HIS A 14 -16.59 -23.09 -12.50
C HIS A 14 -17.28 -22.56 -11.22
N ASN A 15 -16.61 -21.70 -10.45
CA ASN A 15 -17.18 -21.10 -9.25
C ASN A 15 -18.43 -20.26 -9.57
N TRP A 16 -18.42 -19.52 -10.68
CA TRP A 16 -19.60 -18.77 -11.12
C TRP A 16 -20.79 -19.66 -11.48
N LEU A 17 -20.54 -20.80 -12.13
CA LEU A 17 -21.59 -21.76 -12.45
C LEU A 17 -22.20 -22.37 -11.18
N GLU A 18 -21.37 -22.78 -10.23
CA GLU A 18 -21.86 -23.31 -8.95
C GLU A 18 -22.67 -22.27 -8.16
N PHE A 19 -22.23 -21.01 -8.18
CA PHE A 19 -22.97 -19.91 -7.56
C PHE A 19 -24.33 -19.70 -8.24
N LEU A 20 -24.37 -19.73 -9.57
CA LEU A 20 -25.61 -19.62 -10.33
C LEU A 20 -26.58 -20.77 -9.98
N ASP A 21 -26.08 -22.01 -9.90
CA ASP A 21 -26.87 -23.16 -9.49
C ASP A 21 -27.44 -23.00 -8.07
N CYS A 22 -26.64 -22.49 -7.13
CA CYS A 22 -27.10 -22.16 -5.79
C CYS A 22 -28.27 -21.15 -5.81
N MET A 23 -28.19 -20.12 -6.64
CA MET A 23 -29.25 -19.12 -6.79
C MET A 23 -30.50 -19.72 -7.46
N GLN A 24 -30.33 -20.60 -8.45
CA GLN A 24 -31.45 -21.31 -9.08
C GLN A 24 -32.17 -22.26 -8.12
N ILE A 25 -31.45 -22.88 -7.18
CA ILE A 25 -32.02 -23.73 -6.12
C ILE A 25 -32.74 -22.87 -5.06
N ALA A 26 -32.17 -21.72 -4.69
CA ALA A 26 -32.75 -20.80 -3.72
C ALA A 26 -34.04 -20.15 -4.24
N ARG A 27 -34.13 -19.84 -5.53
CA ARG A 27 -35.30 -19.18 -6.16
C ARG A 27 -35.73 -17.92 -5.37
N ARG A 28 -37.02 -17.82 -5.03
CA ARG A 28 -37.60 -16.72 -4.23
C ARG A 28 -37.84 -17.11 -2.77
N ASP A 29 -37.16 -18.16 -2.30
CA ASP A 29 -37.29 -18.65 -0.92
C ASP A 29 -36.44 -17.78 0.02
N PRO A 30 -37.06 -17.04 0.96
CA PRO A 30 -36.33 -16.11 1.82
C PRO A 30 -35.31 -16.79 2.74
N GLU A 31 -35.57 -18.01 3.21
CA GLU A 31 -34.68 -18.73 4.11
C GLU A 31 -33.43 -19.21 3.37
N LYS A 32 -33.61 -19.78 2.18
CA LYS A 32 -32.50 -20.20 1.31
C LYS A 32 -31.67 -19.01 0.83
N LEU A 33 -32.31 -17.90 0.45
CA LEU A 33 -31.61 -16.68 0.07
C LEU A 33 -30.81 -16.09 1.25
N THR A 34 -31.37 -16.14 2.46
CA THR A 34 -30.66 -15.71 3.67
C THR A 34 -29.45 -16.62 3.95
N LEU A 35 -29.59 -17.94 3.75
CA LEU A 35 -28.48 -18.88 3.88
C LEU A 35 -27.37 -18.58 2.87
N VAL A 36 -27.71 -18.42 1.59
CA VAL A 36 -26.76 -18.09 0.52
C VAL A 36 -26.07 -16.75 0.85
N GLY A 37 -26.83 -15.72 1.21
CA GLY A 37 -26.28 -14.42 1.60
C GLY A 37 -25.30 -14.50 2.77
N LYS A 38 -25.61 -15.24 3.84
CA LYS A 38 -24.70 -15.46 4.97
C LYS A 38 -23.39 -16.14 4.54
N ARG A 39 -23.46 -17.13 3.65
CA ARG A 39 -22.26 -17.83 3.15
C ARG A 39 -21.40 -16.92 2.28
N ILE A 40 -21.99 -16.13 1.39
CA ILE A 40 -21.26 -15.13 0.59
C ILE A 40 -20.55 -14.14 1.50
N GLN A 41 -21.21 -13.63 2.54
CA GLN A 41 -20.58 -12.69 3.49
C GLN A 41 -19.37 -13.30 4.21
N ASN A 42 -19.45 -14.58 4.58
CA ASN A 42 -18.31 -15.28 5.18
C ASN A 42 -17.15 -15.42 4.18
N VAL A 43 -17.42 -15.84 2.94
CA VAL A 43 -16.40 -15.94 1.88
C VAL A 43 -15.75 -14.58 1.62
N LEU A 44 -16.55 -13.50 1.53
CA LEU A 44 -16.02 -12.14 1.38
C LEU A 44 -15.10 -11.73 2.54
N LYS A 45 -15.43 -12.14 3.77
CA LYS A 45 -14.60 -11.88 4.94
C LYS A 45 -13.27 -12.64 4.86
N GLU A 46 -13.31 -13.93 4.57
CA GLU A 46 -12.11 -14.77 4.43
C GLU A 46 -11.20 -14.28 3.31
N LEU A 47 -11.77 -13.89 2.15
CA LEU A 47 -11.02 -13.32 1.04
C LEU A 47 -10.34 -12.00 1.42
N LYS A 48 -11.02 -11.13 2.17
CA LYS A 48 -10.41 -9.88 2.69
C LYS A 48 -9.29 -10.15 3.68
N GLU A 49 -9.41 -11.18 4.52
CA GLU A 49 -8.35 -11.59 5.45
C GLU A 49 -7.13 -12.14 4.70
N LEU A 50 -7.35 -12.95 3.67
CA LEU A 50 -6.29 -13.52 2.81
C LEU A 50 -5.58 -12.49 1.94
N ASP A 51 -6.30 -11.48 1.44
CA ASP A 51 -5.73 -10.36 0.67
C ASP A 51 -4.91 -9.39 1.56
N GLY A 52 -4.61 -9.81 2.79
CA GLY A 52 -3.83 -9.04 3.74
C GLY A 52 -4.68 -8.04 4.50
N GLY A 53 -5.86 -8.49 4.96
CA GLY A 53 -6.74 -7.83 5.93
C GLY A 53 -6.67 -6.31 5.85
N THR A 54 -7.59 -5.69 5.10
CA THR A 54 -7.77 -4.24 5.04
C THR A 54 -8.10 -3.66 6.43
N SER A 55 -7.15 -3.63 7.36
CA SER A 55 -6.74 -2.33 7.83
C SER A 55 -6.16 -1.68 6.60
N GLU A 56 -6.79 -0.62 6.09
CA GLU A 56 -6.00 0.45 5.50
C GLU A 56 -4.74 0.53 6.36
N SER A 57 -3.56 0.33 5.75
CA SER A 57 -2.35 0.44 6.55
C SER A 57 -2.46 1.80 7.27
N LYS A 58 -2.06 1.89 8.55
CA LYS A 58 -2.20 3.17 9.29
C LYS A 58 -1.65 4.36 8.47
N ILE A 59 -0.71 4.08 7.58
CA ILE A 59 -0.17 4.98 6.56
C ILE A 59 -1.26 5.46 5.58
N SER A 60 -2.01 4.56 4.94
CA SER A 60 -3.12 4.90 4.02
C SER A 60 -4.22 5.75 4.70
N GLU A 61 -4.59 5.44 5.95
CA GLU A 61 -5.53 6.27 6.71
C GLU A 61 -4.99 7.69 6.93
N LEU A 62 -3.70 7.81 7.30
CA LEU A 62 -3.03 9.10 7.51
C LEU A 62 -2.86 9.89 6.20
N GLU A 63 -2.50 9.24 5.11
CA GLU A 63 -2.35 9.87 3.79
C GLU A 63 -3.68 10.42 3.28
N SER A 64 -4.77 9.66 3.49
CA SER A 64 -6.14 10.10 3.20
C SER A 64 -6.55 11.30 4.05
N PHE A 65 -6.26 11.27 5.36
CA PHE A 65 -6.56 12.38 6.28
C PHE A 65 -5.76 13.65 5.97
N ILE A 66 -4.47 13.51 5.66
CA ILE A 66 -3.56 14.62 5.33
C ILE A 66 -3.83 15.13 3.90
N GLY A 67 -4.40 14.30 3.02
CA GLY A 67 -4.64 14.60 1.61
C GLY A 67 -3.36 14.55 0.76
N SER A 68 -2.32 13.87 1.24
CA SER A 68 -1.03 13.74 0.56
C SER A 68 -0.39 12.39 0.91
N SER A 69 0.22 11.74 -0.08
CA SER A 69 1.01 10.52 0.12
C SER A 69 2.40 10.83 0.65
N ALA A 70 2.97 9.92 1.43
CA ALA A 70 4.35 9.98 1.86
C ALA A 70 5.29 9.73 0.65
N PRO A 71 6.43 10.44 0.56
CA PRO A 71 7.41 10.20 -0.49
C PRO A 71 8.10 8.84 -0.29
N GLU A 72 8.20 8.04 -1.36
CA GLU A 72 8.86 6.73 -1.35
C GLU A 72 10.35 6.81 -1.00
N ARG A 73 11.00 7.93 -1.35
CA ARG A 73 12.41 8.17 -1.12
C ARG A 73 12.65 9.57 -0.56
N ILE A 74 13.44 9.65 0.50
CA ILE A 74 13.89 10.89 1.13
C ILE A 74 15.42 10.90 1.09
N ASP A 75 15.99 11.86 0.38
CA ASP A 75 17.45 12.07 0.38
C ASP A 75 17.83 13.04 1.51
N ILE A 76 18.58 12.54 2.50
CA ILE A 76 19.10 13.36 3.60
C ILE A 76 20.44 13.94 3.19
N LEU A 77 20.45 15.22 2.81
CA LEU A 77 21.68 15.92 2.48
C LEU A 77 22.34 16.50 3.74
N PRO A 78 23.68 16.54 3.80
CA PRO A 78 24.37 17.25 4.86
C PRO A 78 23.96 18.73 4.86
N PRO A 79 23.99 19.41 6.03
CA PRO A 79 23.74 20.84 6.10
C PRO A 79 24.64 21.58 5.12
N LYS A 80 24.08 22.56 4.40
CA LYS A 80 24.88 23.45 3.57
C LYS A 80 25.93 24.10 4.46
N HIS A 81 27.20 24.00 4.07
CA HIS A 81 28.27 24.72 4.76
C HIS A 81 27.97 26.21 4.70
N CYS A 82 27.68 26.82 5.85
CA CYS A 82 27.39 28.24 5.93
C CYS A 82 28.69 29.00 6.19
N HIS A 83 28.99 29.98 5.33
CA HIS A 83 30.10 30.90 5.58
C HIS A 83 29.62 32.01 6.51
N THR A 84 29.94 31.87 7.80
CA THR A 84 29.78 32.94 8.79
C THR A 84 30.99 33.87 8.77
N LYS A 85 30.86 35.08 9.34
CA LYS A 85 32.02 35.96 9.60
C LYS A 85 33.03 35.18 10.47
N GLY A 86 34.16 34.80 9.88
CA GLY A 86 35.21 33.99 10.52
C GLY A 86 35.47 32.62 9.90
N SER A 87 34.61 32.14 8.98
CA SER A 87 34.79 30.86 8.26
C SER A 87 35.79 30.94 7.09
N GLY A 88 36.18 32.15 6.67
CA GLY A 88 37.15 32.38 5.60
C GLY A 88 38.61 32.16 6.03
N LYS A 89 39.52 32.11 5.06
CA LYS A 89 40.97 32.02 5.31
C LYS A 89 41.40 33.18 6.23
N ARG A 90 41.98 32.84 7.38
CA ARG A 90 42.49 33.84 8.32
C ARG A 90 43.56 34.69 7.64
N LEU A 91 43.43 36.01 7.75
CA LEU A 91 44.48 36.93 7.30
C LEU A 91 45.72 36.73 8.18
N LYS A 92 46.87 36.44 7.55
CA LYS A 92 48.16 36.33 8.26
C LYS A 92 48.51 37.67 8.92
N GLY A 93 48.85 37.65 10.20
CA GLY A 93 49.35 38.81 10.92
C GLY A 93 50.75 39.20 10.45
N GLY A 94 51.18 40.43 10.73
CA GLY A 94 52.49 40.94 10.30
C GLY A 94 53.67 40.06 10.75
N LYS A 95 53.59 39.49 11.96
CA LYS A 95 54.60 38.57 12.51
C LYS A 95 54.69 37.25 11.73
N GLU A 96 53.58 36.78 11.17
CA GLU A 96 53.57 35.55 10.36
C GLU A 96 54.11 35.79 8.96
N LYS A 97 53.91 37.00 8.40
CA LYS A 97 54.46 37.40 7.10
C LYS A 97 55.97 37.61 7.11
N SER A 98 56.56 37.92 8.27
CA SER A 98 58.01 38.11 8.42
C SER A 98 58.79 36.81 8.65
N MET A 99 58.09 35.67 8.78
CA MET A 99 58.69 34.35 8.99
C MET A 99 58.59 33.44 7.75
N ASP A 100 57.98 33.93 6.67
CA ASP A 100 57.94 33.27 5.36
C ASP A 100 59.21 33.55 4.54
#